data_AF-A0A1A7Y7R6-F1
#
_entry.id   AF-A0A1A7Y7R6-F1
#
_cell.length_a   1.000
_cell.length_b   1.000
_cell.length_c   1.000
_cell.angle_alpha   90.00
_cell.angle_beta   90.00
_cell.angle_gamma   90.00
#
_symmetry.space_group_name_H-M   'P 1'
#
loop_
_entity.id
_entity.type
_entity.pdbx_description
1 polymer ?
#
loop_
_entity_poly.entity_id
_entity_poly.type
_entity_poly.pdbx_seq_one_letter_code
_entity_poly.pdbx_strand_id
1 'polypeptide(L)'
;QLSPEDLQAINGVSVRTAAKYKGIAPTQMLEPATLPGIVSCVLSVLCGGLNLLRGVHAIESILQNDDEDFNYVIAFFLGTAACLYQCYLFLYFSVWRNSKSFLAFALICLSNMYLYELRNIWQILFHVAVGAFTTLQIRLRQPLGKAPDYNV
;
A
#
# COMPACT_ATOMS: atom_id res chain seq x y z
N GLN A 1 46.69 -17.75 8.62
CA GLN A 1 46.19 -16.54 7.93
C GLN A 1 44.95 -16.92 7.14
N LEU A 2 43.81 -16.41 7.57
CA LEU A 2 42.67 -16.05 6.73
C LEU A 2 41.89 -15.02 7.56
N SER A 3 41.79 -13.78 7.08
CA SER A 3 41.11 -12.71 7.82
C SER A 3 39.60 -12.91 7.69
N PRO A 4 38.77 -12.54 8.69
CA PRO A 4 37.30 -12.50 8.55
C PRO A 4 36.80 -11.68 7.35
N GLU A 5 37.67 -10.86 6.75
CA GLU A 5 37.46 -10.13 5.50
C GLU A 5 37.33 -11.05 4.29
N ASP A 6 38.02 -12.19 4.28
CA ASP A 6 38.06 -13.13 3.14
C ASP A 6 36.76 -13.96 3.03
N LEU A 7 35.99 -14.09 4.10
CA LEU A 7 34.69 -14.78 4.09
C LEU A 7 33.56 -13.91 3.53
N GLN A 8 33.72 -12.59 3.49
CA GLN A 8 32.69 -11.67 3.00
C GLN A 8 32.65 -11.61 1.46
N ALA A 9 33.75 -11.97 0.80
CA ALA A 9 33.85 -11.99 -0.66
C ALA A 9 33.09 -13.16 -1.32
N ILE A 10 32.81 -14.24 -0.57
CA ILE A 10 32.24 -15.48 -1.12
C ILE A 10 30.70 -15.41 -1.17
N ASN A 11 30.08 -14.56 -0.34
CA ASN A 11 28.64 -14.61 -0.10
C ASN A 11 27.79 -13.70 -0.98
N GLY A 12 28.29 -13.23 -2.13
CA GLY A 12 27.45 -12.67 -3.20
C GLY A 12 26.48 -11.54 -2.82
N VAL A 13 26.61 -10.95 -1.61
CA VAL A 13 25.81 -9.82 -1.18
C VAL A 13 26.44 -8.61 -1.84
N SER A 14 26.05 -8.41 -3.10
CA SER A 14 26.09 -7.13 -3.77
C SER A 14 25.21 -6.18 -2.95
N VAL A 15 25.78 -5.66 -1.86
CA VAL A 15 25.41 -4.36 -1.31
C VAL A 15 25.62 -3.44 -2.49
N ARG A 16 24.54 -3.17 -3.23
CA ARG A 16 24.51 -2.12 -4.24
C ARG A 16 24.98 -0.88 -3.53
N THR A 17 26.24 -0.57 -3.79
CA THR A 17 26.92 0.67 -3.56
C THR A 17 25.89 1.75 -3.78
N ALA A 18 25.54 2.45 -2.70
CA ALA A 18 24.77 3.67 -2.74
C ALA A 18 25.59 4.66 -3.58
N ALA A 19 25.42 4.55 -4.90
CA ALA A 19 26.00 5.43 -5.89
C ALA A 19 25.34 6.77 -5.69
N LYS A 20 25.93 7.56 -4.79
CA LYS A 20 26.32 8.96 -5.00
C LYS A 20 25.50 9.67 -6.09
N TYR A 21 24.19 9.81 -5.88
CA TYR A 21 23.36 10.61 -6.77
C TYR A 21 23.44 12.05 -6.31
N LYS A 22 24.38 12.77 -6.95
CA LYS A 22 24.57 14.20 -6.86
C LYS A 22 23.54 14.85 -7.77
N GLY A 23 22.64 15.65 -7.20
CA GLY A 23 21.87 16.65 -7.94
C GLY A 23 20.41 16.31 -8.22
N ILE A 24 19.56 17.29 -7.86
CA ILE A 24 18.15 17.48 -8.23
C ILE A 24 17.15 16.83 -7.25
N ALA A 25 16.63 17.68 -6.36
CA ALA A 25 15.54 17.51 -5.40
C ALA A 25 15.80 16.57 -4.20
N PRO A 26 15.44 16.97 -2.96
CA PRO A 26 15.50 16.06 -1.82
C PRO A 26 14.35 15.07 -1.97
N THR A 27 14.58 13.99 -2.70
CA THR A 27 13.77 12.77 -2.56
C THR A 27 14.05 12.24 -1.15
N GLN A 28 13.32 12.77 -0.17
CA GLN A 28 13.28 12.20 1.18
C GLN A 28 12.84 10.76 1.04
N MET A 29 13.79 9.82 1.07
CA MET A 29 13.50 8.40 1.03
C MET A 29 12.82 8.02 2.35
N LEU A 30 11.90 7.05 2.32
CA LEU A 30 11.38 6.47 3.56
C LEU A 30 12.37 5.41 4.08
N GLU A 31 12.40 5.20 5.40
CA GLU A 31 13.15 4.09 6.00
C GLU A 31 12.80 2.74 5.36
N PRO A 32 13.73 1.78 5.24
CA PRO A 32 13.47 0.46 4.63
C PRO A 32 12.15 -0.17 5.10
N ALA A 33 11.41 -0.79 4.18
CA ALA A 33 10.12 -1.40 4.52
C ALA A 33 10.34 -2.51 5.56
N THR A 34 9.64 -2.41 6.69
CA THR A 34 9.66 -3.43 7.73
C THR A 34 8.84 -4.64 7.26
N LEU A 35 9.15 -5.86 7.75
CA LEU A 35 8.37 -7.08 7.49
C LEU A 35 6.85 -6.88 7.63
N PRO A 36 6.33 -6.29 8.74
CA PRO A 36 4.89 -6.04 8.85
C PRO A 36 4.35 -5.06 7.79
N GLY A 37 5.17 -4.14 7.28
CA GLY A 37 4.79 -3.26 6.18
C GLY A 37 4.70 -3.96 4.83
N ILE A 38 5.58 -4.94 4.57
CA ILE A 38 5.50 -5.81 3.39
C ILE A 38 4.21 -6.64 3.47
N VAL A 39 3.93 -7.23 4.64
CA VAL A 39 2.69 -7.99 4.87
C VAL A 39 1.46 -7.12 4.65
N SER A 40 1.42 -5.89 5.17
CA SER A 40 0.29 -4.98 4.92
C SER A 40 0.12 -4.66 3.44
N CYS A 41 1.23 -4.48 2.71
CA CYS A 41 1.19 -4.22 1.27
C CYS A 41 0.61 -5.41 0.50
N VAL A 42 1.06 -6.63 0.80
CA VAL A 42 0.54 -7.85 0.16
C VAL A 42 -0.95 -8.02 0.47
N LEU A 43 -1.36 -7.88 1.73
CA LEU A 43 -2.76 -7.99 2.13
C LEU A 43 -3.64 -6.94 1.45
N SER A 44 -3.16 -5.70 1.30
CA SER A 44 -3.90 -4.64 0.62
C SER A 44 -4.01 -4.88 -0.89
N VAL A 45 -2.97 -5.41 -1.54
CA VAL A 45 -3.06 -5.86 -2.95
C VAL A 45 -4.07 -7.00 -3.11
N LEU A 46 -4.05 -7.99 -2.21
CA LEU A 46 -5.03 -9.07 -2.21
C LEU A 46 -6.46 -8.54 -2.02
N CYS A 47 -6.66 -7.58 -1.10
CA CYS A 47 -7.94 -6.90 -0.92
C CYS A 47 -8.40 -6.21 -2.21
N GLY A 48 -7.51 -5.49 -2.89
CA GLY A 48 -7.80 -4.87 -4.18
C GLY A 48 -8.16 -5.89 -5.26
N GLY A 49 -7.43 -7.01 -5.34
CA GLY A 49 -7.72 -8.09 -6.28
C GLY A 49 -9.08 -8.74 -6.05
N LEU A 50 -9.45 -8.99 -4.80
CA LEU A 50 -10.76 -9.54 -4.45
C LEU A 50 -11.90 -8.57 -4.77
N ASN A 51 -11.69 -7.27 -4.52
CA ASN A 51 -12.65 -6.23 -4.90
C ASN A 51 -12.81 -6.18 -6.43
N LEU A 52 -11.71 -6.24 -7.19
CA LEU A 52 -11.71 -6.21 -8.65
C LEU A 52 -12.41 -7.43 -9.24
N LEU A 53 -12.12 -8.64 -8.75
CA LEU A 53 -12.75 -9.86 -9.22
C LEU A 53 -14.27 -9.78 -9.13
N ARG A 54 -14.79 -9.24 -8.01
CA ARG A 54 -16.24 -9.03 -7.86
C ARG A 54 -16.79 -7.91 -8.70
N GLY A 55 -16.02 -6.82 -8.86
CA GLY A 55 -16.39 -5.74 -9.78
C GLY A 55 -16.55 -6.24 -11.21
N VAL A 56 -15.66 -7.13 -11.67
CA VAL A 56 -15.73 -7.74 -13.00
C VAL A 56 -16.95 -8.66 -13.12
N HIS A 57 -17.19 -9.55 -12.15
CA HIS A 57 -18.40 -10.38 -12.17
C HIS A 57 -19.70 -9.53 -12.14
N ALA A 58 -19.71 -8.42 -11.42
CA ALA A 58 -20.84 -7.49 -11.42
C ALA A 58 -21.04 -6.82 -12.79
N ILE A 59 -19.96 -6.44 -13.48
CA ILE A 59 -20.04 -5.93 -14.87
C ILE A 59 -20.61 -6.99 -15.81
N GLU A 60 -20.15 -8.24 -15.71
CA GLU A 60 -20.67 -9.35 -16.52
C GLU A 60 -22.16 -9.57 -16.28
N SER A 61 -22.60 -9.50 -15.01
CA SER A 61 -24.02 -9.61 -14.64
C SER A 61 -24.85 -8.47 -15.23
N ILE A 62 -24.37 -7.22 -15.20
CA ILE A 62 -25.05 -6.07 -15.80
C ILE A 62 -25.19 -6.25 -17.31
N LEU A 63 -24.12 -6.67 -17.98
CA LEU A 63 -24.12 -6.85 -19.44
C LEU A 63 -25.10 -7.95 -19.88
N GLN A 64 -25.29 -8.98 -19.05
CA GLN A 64 -26.20 -10.09 -19.34
C GLN A 64 -27.65 -9.82 -19.00
N ASN A 65 -27.92 -9.01 -17.96
CA ASN A 65 -29.26 -8.83 -17.40
C ASN A 65 -29.84 -7.41 -17.57
N ASP A 66 -29.12 -6.50 -18.22
CA ASP A 66 -29.49 -5.08 -18.40
C ASP A 66 -29.86 -4.39 -17.07
N ASP A 67 -29.15 -4.79 -16.00
CA ASP A 67 -29.42 -4.40 -14.62
C ASP A 67 -28.81 -3.03 -14.27
N GLU A 68 -29.46 -2.27 -13.40
CA GLU A 68 -29.12 -0.89 -13.02
C GLU A 68 -28.05 -0.81 -11.89
N ASP A 69 -27.35 -1.92 -11.66
CA ASP A 69 -26.42 -2.13 -10.53
C ASP A 69 -25.02 -1.50 -10.71
N PHE A 70 -24.90 -0.53 -11.62
CA PHE A 70 -23.62 0.13 -11.93
C PHE A 70 -22.97 0.80 -10.71
N ASN A 71 -23.78 1.24 -9.74
CA ASN A 71 -23.27 1.82 -8.49
C ASN A 71 -22.44 0.82 -7.66
N TYR A 72 -22.81 -0.45 -7.65
CA TYR A 72 -22.04 -1.49 -6.97
C TYR A 72 -20.70 -1.73 -7.65
N VAL A 73 -20.67 -1.72 -8.99
CA VAL A 73 -19.43 -1.78 -9.77
C VAL A 73 -18.50 -0.63 -9.35
N ILE A 74 -19.00 0.61 -9.35
CA ILE A 74 -18.21 1.77 -8.92
C ILE A 74 -17.65 1.56 -7.51
N ALA A 75 -18.46 1.07 -6.57
CA ALA A 75 -18.01 0.81 -5.21
C ALA A 75 -16.90 -0.26 -5.13
N PHE A 76 -16.98 -1.32 -5.93
CA PHE A 76 -15.92 -2.33 -6.03
C PHE A 76 -14.61 -1.73 -6.54
N PHE A 77 -14.66 -0.96 -7.64
CA PHE A 77 -13.49 -0.32 -8.24
C PHE A 77 -12.90 0.77 -7.35
N LEU A 78 -13.74 1.53 -6.65
CA LEU A 78 -13.31 2.54 -5.68
C LEU A 78 -12.57 1.90 -4.51
N GLY A 79 -13.10 0.78 -3.98
CA GLY A 79 -12.41 -0.03 -2.96
C GLY A 79 -11.06 -0.55 -3.44
N THR A 80 -10.98 -1.05 -4.68
CA THR A 80 -9.72 -1.49 -5.31
C THR A 80 -8.71 -0.35 -5.41
N ALA A 81 -9.12 0.79 -5.96
CA ALA A 81 -8.27 1.95 -6.13
C ALA A 81 -7.74 2.47 -4.78
N ALA A 82 -8.60 2.50 -3.76
CA ALA A 82 -8.21 2.92 -2.42
C ALA A 82 -7.16 1.98 -1.78
N CYS A 83 -7.32 0.65 -1.91
CA CYS A 83 -6.32 -0.32 -1.44
C CYS A 83 -4.98 -0.16 -2.16
N LEU A 84 -4.98 -0.04 -3.49
CA LEU A 84 -3.75 0.19 -4.26
C LEU A 84 -3.09 1.53 -3.92
N TYR A 85 -3.91 2.56 -3.67
CA TYR A 85 -3.41 3.87 -3.26
C TYR A 85 -2.75 3.83 -1.88
N GLN A 86 -3.29 3.06 -0.92
CA GLN A 86 -2.62 2.83 0.36
C GLN A 86 -1.27 2.11 0.19
N CYS A 87 -1.18 1.10 -0.68
CA CYS A 87 0.10 0.46 -1.01
C CYS A 87 1.09 1.45 -1.63
N TYR A 88 0.62 2.29 -2.55
CA TYR A 88 1.45 3.31 -3.17
C TYR A 88 1.98 4.32 -2.15
N LEU A 89 1.13 4.81 -1.25
CA LEU A 89 1.52 5.72 -0.16
C LEU A 89 2.45 5.05 0.86
N PHE A 90 2.36 3.74 1.02
CA PHE A 90 3.30 2.99 1.85
C PHE A 90 4.69 2.94 1.20
N LEU A 91 4.79 2.77 -0.13
CA LEU A 91 6.05 2.66 -0.85
C LEU A 91 6.71 4.02 -1.16
N TYR A 92 5.92 5.05 -1.47
CA TYR A 92 6.41 6.35 -1.96
C TYR A 92 6.25 7.49 -0.96
N PHE A 93 7.20 8.44 -0.97
CA PHE A 93 7.18 9.58 -0.05
C PHE A 93 6.18 10.65 -0.51
N SER A 94 5.34 11.11 0.41
CA SER A 94 4.44 12.24 0.17
C SER A 94 4.34 13.11 1.42
N VAL A 95 4.40 14.44 1.24
CA VAL A 95 4.30 15.40 2.36
C VAL A 95 2.94 15.30 3.07
N TRP A 96 1.88 14.91 2.35
CA TRP A 96 0.51 14.75 2.85
C TRP A 96 0.11 13.28 3.10
N ARG A 97 1.10 12.40 3.32
CA ARG A 97 0.90 10.94 3.39
C ARG A 97 -0.16 10.52 4.42
N ASN A 98 -0.21 11.18 5.58
CA ASN A 98 -1.16 10.84 6.65
C ASN A 98 -2.60 11.18 6.28
N SER A 99 -2.85 12.39 5.77
CA SER A 99 -4.19 12.81 5.34
C SER A 99 -4.67 11.98 4.15
N LYS A 100 -3.79 11.71 3.18
CA LYS A 100 -4.10 10.87 2.02
C LYS A 100 -4.39 9.42 2.41
N SER A 101 -3.66 8.86 3.37
CA SER A 101 -3.90 7.50 3.88
C SER A 101 -5.20 7.40 4.65
N PHE A 102 -5.55 8.42 5.45
CA PHE A 102 -6.83 8.46 6.16
C PHE A 102 -8.01 8.59 5.19
N LEU A 103 -7.89 9.43 4.17
CA LEU A 103 -8.90 9.52 3.11
C LEU A 103 -9.07 8.17 2.39
N ALA A 104 -7.97 7.49 2.05
CA ALA A 104 -8.03 6.17 1.44
C ALA A 104 -8.70 5.14 2.36
N PHE A 105 -8.42 5.17 3.66
CA PHE A 105 -9.08 4.31 4.64
C PHE A 105 -10.58 4.59 4.74
N ALA A 106 -10.98 5.86 4.76
CA ALA A 106 -12.38 6.25 4.72
C ALA A 106 -13.06 5.72 3.46
N LEU A 107 -12.43 5.86 2.28
CA LEU A 107 -12.97 5.30 1.03
C LEU A 107 -13.11 3.78 1.07
N ILE A 108 -12.17 3.05 1.67
CA ILE A 108 -12.31 1.61 1.91
C ILE A 108 -13.55 1.33 2.78
N CYS A 109 -13.72 2.07 3.88
CA CYS A 109 -14.86 1.88 4.78
C CYS A 109 -16.20 2.20 4.08
N LEU A 110 -16.30 3.34 3.38
CA LEU A 110 -17.51 3.73 2.65
C LEU A 110 -17.84 2.71 1.56
N SER A 111 -16.85 2.29 0.77
CA SER A 111 -17.05 1.29 -0.30
C SER A 111 -17.54 -0.04 0.28
N ASN A 112 -17.00 -0.47 1.43
CA ASN A 112 -17.42 -1.71 2.08
C ASN A 112 -18.80 -1.60 2.74
N MET A 113 -19.15 -0.45 3.33
CA MET A 113 -20.48 -0.18 3.87
C MET A 113 -21.54 -0.16 2.78
N TYR A 114 -21.23 0.45 1.62
CA TYR A 114 -22.14 0.46 0.47
C TYR A 114 -22.39 -0.96 -0.09
N LEU A 115 -21.40 -1.84 0.06
CA LEU A 115 -21.47 -3.24 -0.38
C LEU A 115 -21.87 -4.19 0.75
N TYR A 116 -22.45 -3.70 1.84
CA TYR A 116 -22.79 -4.51 3.02
C TYR A 116 -23.74 -5.66 2.68
N GLU A 117 -24.75 -5.41 1.85
CA GLU A 117 -25.73 -6.41 1.42
C GLU A 117 -25.10 -7.54 0.57
N LEU A 118 -24.03 -7.22 -0.18
CA LEU A 118 -23.35 -8.17 -1.08
C LEU A 118 -22.16 -8.89 -0.42
N ARG A 119 -21.71 -8.43 0.75
CA ARG A 119 -20.50 -8.93 1.42
C ARG A 119 -20.84 -9.59 2.75
N ASN A 120 -20.22 -10.75 2.98
CA ASN A 120 -20.25 -11.36 4.30
C ASN A 120 -19.55 -10.43 5.32
N ILE A 121 -20.13 -10.31 6.52
CA ILE A 121 -19.61 -9.46 7.60
C ILE A 121 -18.14 -9.74 7.91
N TRP A 122 -17.71 -11.00 7.86
CA TRP A 122 -16.32 -11.40 8.10
C TRP A 122 -15.36 -10.81 7.07
N GLN A 123 -15.80 -10.71 5.82
CA GLN A 123 -15.00 -10.15 4.76
C GLN A 123 -14.92 -8.62 4.84
N ILE A 124 -16.01 -7.96 5.23
CA ILE A 124 -16.02 -6.52 5.51
C ILE A 124 -15.02 -6.21 6.61
N LEU A 125 -15.07 -6.96 7.71
CA LEU A 125 -14.12 -6.83 8.81
C LEU A 125 -12.69 -7.06 8.36
N PHE A 126 -12.44 -8.04 7.48
CA PHE A 126 -11.12 -8.27 6.90
C PHE A 126 -10.62 -7.06 6.09
N HIS A 127 -11.42 -6.51 5.17
CA HIS A 127 -11.02 -5.34 4.37
C HIS A 127 -10.75 -4.10 5.24
N VAL A 128 -11.60 -3.87 6.25
CA VAL A 128 -11.42 -2.75 7.19
C VAL A 128 -10.17 -2.95 8.04
N ALA A 129 -9.93 -4.16 8.56
CA ALA A 129 -8.73 -4.46 9.36
C ALA A 129 -7.44 -4.28 8.54
N VAL A 130 -7.40 -4.76 7.30
CA VAL A 130 -6.26 -4.59 6.39
C VAL A 130 -6.03 -3.11 6.06
N GLY A 131 -7.10 -2.35 5.79
CA GLY A 131 -7.01 -0.92 5.56
C GLY A 131 -6.47 -0.15 6.77
N ALA A 132 -6.96 -0.48 7.97
CA ALA A 132 -6.50 0.12 9.22
C ALA A 132 -5.05 -0.24 9.53
N PHE A 133 -4.66 -1.50 9.35
CA PHE A 133 -3.29 -1.97 9.55
C PHE A 133 -2.33 -1.29 8.58
N THR A 134 -2.70 -1.16 7.29
CA THR A 134 -1.89 -0.46 6.29
C THR A 134 -1.73 1.03 6.64
N THR A 135 -2.81 1.70 7.08
CA THR A 135 -2.74 3.08 7.57
C THR A 135 -1.84 3.19 8.81
N LEU A 136 -1.90 2.25 9.75
CA LEU A 136 -1.01 2.23 10.90
C LEU A 136 0.46 2.11 10.47
N GLN A 137 0.77 1.18 9.56
CA GLN A 137 2.13 1.02 9.04
C GLN A 137 2.64 2.28 8.32
N ILE A 138 1.77 2.98 7.58
CA ILE A 138 2.08 4.28 6.95
C ILE A 138 2.36 5.36 8.00
N ARG A 139 1.66 5.34 9.15
CA ARG A 139 1.85 6.31 10.24
C ARG A 139 3.14 6.06 11.02
N LEU A 140 3.48 4.78 11.23
CA LEU A 140 4.68 4.38 11.98
C LEU A 140 5.97 4.58 11.18
N ARG A 141 5.94 4.49 9.83
CA ARG A 141 7.13 4.64 8.97
C ARG A 141 7.58 6.10 8.90
N GLN A 142 8.68 6.49 9.55
CA GLN A 142 9.15 7.87 9.53
C GLN A 142 9.81 8.23 8.18
N PRO A 143 9.73 9.49 7.72
CA PRO A 143 10.56 9.95 6.62
C PRO A 143 12.02 10.02 7.07
N LEU A 144 12.96 9.54 6.25
CA LEU A 144 14.38 9.54 6.59
C LEU A 144 14.82 10.99 6.87
N GLY A 145 15.25 11.25 8.10
CA GLY A 145 15.62 12.58 8.57
C GLY A 145 16.69 13.22 7.68
N LYS A 146 16.57 14.54 7.49
CA LYS A 146 17.59 15.36 6.82
C LYS A 146 18.93 15.15 7.57
N ALA A 147 20.01 14.88 6.85
CA ALA A 147 21.35 14.74 7.46
C ALA A 147 21.64 15.98 8.33
N PRO A 148 22.28 15.80 9.51
CA PRO A 148 22.58 16.92 10.39
C PRO A 148 23.32 18.00 9.61
N ASP A 149 22.86 19.25 9.71
CA ASP A 149 23.58 20.39 9.16
C ASP A 149 24.99 20.36 9.76
N TYR A 150 25.98 20.04 8.93
CA TYR A 150 27.37 20.26 9.26
C TYR A 150 27.57 21.77 9.23
N ASN A 151 27.31 22.41 10.36
CA ASN A 151 27.72 23.79 10.59
C ASN A 151 29.25 23.78 10.61
N VAL A 152 29.86 24.22 9.50
CA VAL A 152 31.27 24.64 9.44
C VAL A 152 31.33 26.16 9.36
#